data_AF-Q2GVW1-F1
#
_entry.id   AF-Q2GVW1-F1
#
_cell.length_a   1.000
_cell.length_b   1.000
_cell.length_c   1.000
_cell.angle_alpha   90.00
_cell.angle_beta   90.00
_cell.angle_gamma   90.00
#
_symmetry.space_group_name_H-M   'P 1'
#
loop_
_entity.id
_entity.type
_entity.pdbx_description
1 polymer ?
#
loop_
_entity_poly.entity_id
_entity_poly.type
_entity_poly.pdbx_seq_one_letter_code
_entity_poly.pdbx_strand_id
1 'polypeptide(L)'
;MALAYRGEGRILPSLNHSHIIRSFHSQGWGSPRVEIVMSLMEGTVASLNETYPPERRPQLANSVLRQMLPALAYLDELGYVHRDVKPDNIFYNTTGPHTHHFQLGDFGLCEFGSVIAAAGGDAVGPKSYKAPELHRDHPRKGC
;
A
#
# COMPACT_ATOMS: atom_id res chain seq x y z
N MET A 1 2.60 16.53 12.07
CA MET A 1 3.69 15.70 11.51
C MET A 1 3.93 14.37 12.24
N ALA A 2 3.42 14.12 13.45
CA ALA A 2 3.66 12.87 14.19
C ALA A 2 2.65 11.71 13.94
N LEU A 3 1.63 11.91 13.11
CA LEU A 3 0.53 10.94 12.94
C LEU A 3 0.71 9.97 11.76
N ALA A 4 1.54 10.31 10.76
CA ALA A 4 1.61 9.61 9.48
C ALA A 4 2.49 8.35 9.45
N TYR A 5 3.14 7.98 10.56
CA TYR A 5 4.08 6.85 10.58
C TYR A 5 3.70 5.73 11.56
N ARG A 6 2.47 5.75 12.09
CA ARG A 6 2.03 4.75 13.08
C ARG A 6 1.98 3.34 12.50
N GLY A 7 1.67 3.17 11.21
CA GLY A 7 1.59 1.84 10.62
C GLY A 7 2.96 1.22 10.28
N GLU A 8 3.92 2.01 9.80
CA GLU A 8 5.29 1.53 9.49
C GLU A 8 6.01 0.96 10.71
N GLY A 9 5.88 1.60 11.88
CA GLY A 9 6.55 1.15 13.10
C GLY A 9 5.81 0.10 13.93
N ARG A 10 4.49 0.00 13.75
CA ARG A 10 3.64 -0.82 14.63
C ARG A 10 3.04 -2.02 13.90
N ILE A 11 2.64 -1.83 12.65
CA ILE A 11 1.89 -2.84 11.89
C ILE A 11 2.87 -3.64 11.04
N LEU A 12 3.66 -2.98 10.19
CA LEU A 12 4.52 -3.65 9.21
C LEU A 12 5.44 -4.75 9.80
N PRO A 13 6.10 -4.57 10.96
CA PRO A 13 6.96 -5.61 11.55
C PRO A 13 6.21 -6.89 11.96
N SER A 14 4.89 -6.80 12.18
CA SER A 14 4.04 -7.95 12.55
C SER A 14 3.47 -8.72 11.36
N LEU A 15 3.62 -8.17 10.14
CA LEU A 15 3.07 -8.78 8.93
C LEU A 15 4.05 -9.79 8.33
N ASN A 16 3.54 -10.95 7.93
CA ASN A 16 4.34 -11.98 7.27
C ASN A 16 3.56 -12.57 6.09
N HIS A 17 3.78 -12.00 4.90
CA HIS A 17 3.14 -12.42 3.66
C HIS A 17 4.10 -12.20 2.48
N SER A 18 4.10 -13.10 1.48
CA SER A 18 5.04 -13.03 0.35
C SER A 18 4.94 -11.71 -0.42
N HIS A 19 3.73 -11.17 -0.54
CA HIS A 19 3.44 -9.94 -1.27
C HIS A 19 3.31 -8.69 -0.38
N ILE A 20 3.90 -8.72 0.81
CA ILE A 20 4.06 -7.54 1.67
C ILE A 20 5.56 -7.29 1.85
N ILE A 21 5.99 -6.02 1.82
CA ILE A 21 7.39 -5.68 1.98
C ILE A 21 7.84 -6.06 3.39
N ARG A 22 9.00 -6.73 3.49
CA ARG A 22 9.54 -7.12 4.79
C ARG A 22 10.29 -5.95 5.40
N SER A 23 9.85 -5.52 6.57
CA SER A 23 10.61 -4.66 7.47
C SER A 23 11.55 -5.52 8.33
N PHE A 24 12.81 -5.11 8.44
CA PHE A 24 13.82 -5.76 9.27
C PHE A 24 14.02 -5.04 10.59
N HIS A 25 14.04 -3.70 10.55
CA HIS A 25 14.30 -2.87 11.71
C HIS A 25 13.62 -1.51 11.56
N SER A 26 13.17 -0.94 12.66
CA SER A 26 12.77 0.47 12.70
C SER A 26 13.10 1.11 14.04
N GLN A 27 13.56 2.36 14.01
CA GLN A 27 13.96 3.08 15.22
C GLN A 27 13.75 4.59 15.10
N GLY A 28 13.90 5.29 16.23
CA GLY A 28 13.80 6.75 16.27
C GLY A 28 12.36 7.26 16.30
N TRP A 29 11.38 6.39 16.61
CA TRP A 29 9.97 6.75 16.79
C TRP A 29 9.83 7.86 17.85
N GLY A 30 9.36 9.04 17.44
CA GLY A 30 9.24 10.21 18.33
C GLY A 30 10.47 11.12 18.36
N SER A 31 11.47 10.86 17.53
CA SER A 31 12.61 11.74 17.29
C SER A 31 12.52 12.45 15.93
N PRO A 32 13.34 13.47 15.66
CA PRO A 32 13.39 14.15 14.36
C PRO A 32 13.84 13.25 13.19
N ARG A 33 14.46 12.10 13.50
CA ARG A 33 15.00 11.18 12.49
C ARG A 33 14.47 9.78 12.76
N VAL A 34 13.63 9.30 11.86
CA VAL A 34 13.15 7.92 11.84
C VAL A 34 13.97 7.13 10.84
N GLU A 35 14.39 5.95 11.23
CA GLU A 35 15.12 5.02 10.36
C GLU A 35 14.28 3.74 10.22
N ILE A 36 14.01 3.37 8.97
CA ILE A 36 13.27 2.15 8.62
C ILE A 36 14.16 1.37 7.66
N VAL A 37 14.46 0.13 8.02
CA VAL A 37 15.26 -0.79 7.20
C VAL A 37 14.32 -1.87 6.69
N MET A 38 14.20 -1.95 5.37
CA MET A 38 13.31 -2.87 4.67
C MET A 38 14.05 -3.59 3.54
N SER A 39 13.36 -4.52 2.89
CA SER A 39 13.89 -5.19 1.69
C SER A 39 14.23 -4.17 0.61
N LEU A 40 15.40 -4.31 0.00
CA LEU A 40 15.77 -3.55 -1.19
C LEU A 40 14.97 -4.08 -2.38
N MET A 41 14.37 -3.16 -3.13
CA MET A 41 13.52 -3.45 -4.28
C MET A 41 14.07 -2.72 -5.51
N GLU A 42 13.91 -3.30 -6.71
CA GLU A 42 14.40 -2.71 -7.96
C GLU A 42 13.68 -1.41 -8.34
N GLY A 43 12.39 -1.31 -8.00
CA GLY A 43 11.57 -0.14 -8.29
C GLY A 43 10.12 -0.34 -7.88
N THR A 44 9.24 0.51 -8.43
CA THR A 44 7.79 0.48 -8.17
C THR A 44 7.02 0.16 -9.45
N VAL A 45 5.74 -0.20 -9.33
CA VAL A 45 4.88 -0.39 -10.51
C VAL A 45 4.73 0.92 -11.29
N ALA A 46 4.78 2.08 -10.62
CA ALA A 46 4.80 3.38 -11.28
C ALA A 46 6.01 3.51 -12.23
N SER A 47 7.23 3.30 -11.73
CA SER A 47 8.45 3.38 -12.54
C SER A 47 8.53 2.28 -13.60
N LEU A 48 8.01 1.09 -13.27
CA LEU A 48 7.96 -0.02 -14.23
C LEU A 48 7.02 0.30 -15.39
N ASN A 49 5.85 0.87 -15.13
CA ASN A 49 4.86 1.19 -16.17
C ASN A 49 5.36 2.23 -17.20
N GLU A 50 6.26 3.13 -16.80
CA GLU A 50 6.90 4.10 -17.69
C GLU A 50 7.79 3.42 -18.74
N THR A 51 8.47 2.34 -18.34
CA THR A 51 9.42 1.62 -19.20
C THR A 51 8.82 0.37 -19.85
N TYR A 52 7.65 -0.09 -19.37
CA TYR A 52 7.00 -1.30 -19.89
C TYR A 52 6.39 -1.08 -21.29
N PRO A 53 6.54 -2.04 -22.22
CA PRO A 53 5.93 -1.96 -23.54
C PRO A 53 4.42 -1.74 -23.46
N PRO A 54 3.84 -0.73 -24.13
CA PRO A 54 2.43 -0.39 -24.02
C PRO A 54 1.47 -1.54 -24.30
N GLU A 55 1.77 -2.37 -25.29
CA GLU A 55 0.99 -3.55 -25.68
C GLU A 55 1.01 -4.68 -24.63
N ARG A 56 1.96 -4.63 -23.69
CA ARG A 56 2.11 -5.60 -22.59
C ARG A 56 1.59 -5.09 -21.24
N ARG A 57 1.16 -3.82 -21.16
CA ARG A 57 0.63 -3.23 -19.92
C ARG A 57 -0.60 -3.96 -19.35
N PRO A 58 -1.54 -4.48 -20.16
CA PRO A 58 -2.64 -5.29 -19.63
C PRO A 58 -2.16 -6.54 -18.87
N GLN A 59 -1.10 -7.19 -19.37
CA GLN A 59 -0.48 -8.35 -18.74
C GLN A 59 0.23 -7.98 -17.44
N LEU A 60 0.94 -6.84 -17.43
CA LEU A 60 1.52 -6.26 -16.22
C LEU A 60 0.44 -6.01 -15.15
N ALA A 61 -0.64 -5.32 -15.51
CA ALA A 61 -1.74 -5.02 -14.60
C ALA A 61 -2.37 -6.30 -14.03
N ASN A 62 -2.61 -7.31 -14.86
CA ASN A 62 -3.10 -8.61 -14.40
C ASN A 62 -2.14 -9.31 -13.42
N SER A 63 -0.83 -9.23 -13.68
CA SER A 63 0.19 -9.79 -12.78
C SER A 63 0.23 -9.08 -11.43
N VAL A 64 0.15 -7.74 -11.44
CA VAL A 64 0.06 -6.93 -10.21
C VAL A 64 -1.19 -7.31 -9.42
N LEU A 65 -2.38 -7.33 -10.06
CA LEU A 65 -3.63 -7.67 -9.39
C LEU A 65 -3.61 -9.06 -8.76
N ARG A 66 -3.09 -10.07 -9.48
CA ARG A 66 -2.98 -11.45 -8.97
C ARG A 66 -2.13 -11.56 -7.70
N GLN A 67 -1.12 -10.71 -7.54
CA GLN A 67 -0.23 -10.72 -6.37
C GLN A 67 -0.73 -9.80 -5.24
N MET A 68 -1.37 -8.67 -5.59
CA MET A 68 -1.89 -7.72 -4.61
C MET A 68 -3.19 -8.19 -3.95
N LEU A 69 -4.07 -8.90 -4.67
CA LEU A 69 -5.33 -9.38 -4.08
C LEU A 69 -5.11 -10.30 -2.86
N PRO A 70 -4.22 -11.30 -2.90
CA PRO A 70 -3.89 -12.09 -1.70
C PRO A 70 -3.27 -11.25 -0.57
N ALA A 71 -2.42 -10.28 -0.89
CA ALA A 71 -1.82 -9.40 0.11
C ALA A 71 -2.87 -8.56 0.84
N LEU A 72 -3.84 -8.02 0.10
CA LEU A 72 -4.94 -7.25 0.64
C LEU A 72 -5.92 -8.12 1.43
N ALA A 73 -6.21 -9.34 0.95
CA ALA A 73 -7.02 -10.31 1.70
C ALA A 73 -6.37 -10.67 3.04
N TYR A 74 -5.06 -10.89 3.05
CA TYR A 74 -4.31 -11.13 4.29
C TYR A 74 -4.41 -9.94 5.28
N LEU A 75 -4.36 -8.69 4.80
CA LEU A 75 -4.56 -7.53 5.67
C LEU A 75 -5.98 -7.47 6.23
N ASP A 76 -6.98 -7.74 5.40
CA ASP A 76 -8.40 -7.75 5.79
C ASP A 76 -8.68 -8.82 6.86
N GLU A 77 -8.11 -10.02 6.71
CA GLU A 77 -8.20 -11.10 7.72
C GLU A 77 -7.63 -10.68 9.09
N LEU A 78 -6.63 -9.79 9.11
CA LEU A 78 -6.06 -9.22 10.32
C LEU A 78 -6.80 -7.95 10.81
N GLY A 79 -7.85 -7.53 10.10
CA GLY A 79 -8.64 -6.34 10.40
C GLY A 79 -7.96 -5.02 10.04
N TYR A 80 -6.95 -5.04 9.17
CA TYR A 80 -6.21 -3.86 8.73
C TYR A 80 -6.65 -3.39 7.34
N VAL A 81 -6.71 -2.07 7.18
CA VAL A 81 -6.94 -1.41 5.89
C VAL A 81 -5.72 -0.56 5.55
N HIS A 82 -5.09 -0.82 4.40
CA HIS A 82 -3.88 -0.11 3.95
C HIS A 82 -4.10 1.39 3.68
N ARG A 83 -5.27 1.73 3.10
CA ARG A 83 -5.70 3.10 2.69
C ARG A 83 -4.86 3.86 1.67
N ASP A 84 -3.68 3.36 1.31
CA ASP A 84 -2.82 4.00 0.28
C ASP A 84 -2.32 3.02 -0.79
N VAL A 85 -3.23 2.26 -1.39
CA VAL A 85 -2.89 1.33 -2.48
C VAL A 85 -2.80 2.08 -3.80
N LYS A 86 -1.60 2.18 -4.36
CA LYS A 86 -1.31 2.83 -5.64
C LYS A 86 -0.03 2.27 -6.26
N PRO A 87 0.24 2.48 -7.57
CA PRO A 87 1.43 1.96 -8.23
C PRO A 87 2.77 2.33 -7.57
N ASP A 88 2.87 3.52 -6.95
CA ASP A 88 4.06 3.98 -6.24
C ASP A 88 4.37 3.16 -4.98
N ASN A 89 3.34 2.56 -4.38
CA ASN A 89 3.45 1.79 -3.14
C ASN A 89 3.52 0.28 -3.39
N ILE A 90 3.57 -0.14 -4.65
CA ILE A 90 3.74 -1.54 -5.04
C ILE A 90 5.14 -1.68 -5.63
N PHE A 91 6.02 -2.33 -4.87
CA PHE A 91 7.41 -2.55 -5.25
C PHE A 91 7.55 -3.83 -6.07
N TYR A 92 8.63 -3.93 -6.84
CA TYR A 92 8.93 -5.14 -7.61
C TYR A 92 10.39 -5.56 -7.55
N ASN A 93 10.62 -6.86 -7.78
CA ASN A 93 11.89 -7.43 -8.18
C ASN A 93 11.68 -8.30 -9.43
N THR A 94 12.60 -8.24 -10.38
CA THR A 94 12.54 -9.05 -11.61
C THR A 94 12.96 -10.48 -11.31
N THR A 95 12.09 -11.44 -11.61
CA THR A 95 12.34 -12.87 -11.40
C THR A 95 12.55 -13.63 -12.70
N GLY A 96 12.36 -12.97 -13.84
CA GLY A 96 12.60 -13.50 -15.17
C GLY A 96 12.18 -12.51 -16.25
N PRO A 97 12.33 -12.84 -17.54
CA PRO A 97 11.90 -11.97 -18.63
C PRO A 97 10.42 -11.60 -18.48
N HIS A 98 10.14 -10.31 -18.31
CA HIS A 98 8.78 -9.77 -18.11
C HIS A 98 8.02 -10.39 -16.92
N THR A 99 8.75 -10.99 -15.97
CA THR A 99 8.17 -11.64 -14.79
C THR A 99 8.70 -10.95 -13.54
N HIS A 100 7.79 -10.57 -12.66
CA HIS A 100 8.11 -9.76 -11.49
C HIS A 100 7.40 -10.32 -10.25
N HIS A 101 8.11 -10.26 -9.13
CA HIS A 101 7.53 -10.47 -7.81
C HIS A 101 7.15 -9.11 -7.22
N PHE A 102 5.87 -8.90 -6.91
CA PHE A 102 5.34 -7.64 -6.39
C PHE A 102 5.11 -7.71 -4.89
N GLN A 103 5.41 -6.61 -4.20
CA GLN A 103 5.22 -6.47 -2.75
C GLN A 103 4.60 -5.11 -2.43
N LEU A 104 3.52 -5.12 -1.65
CA LEU A 104 2.88 -3.90 -1.14
C LEU A 104 3.73 -3.30 -0.01
N GLY A 105 3.93 -1.99 -0.04
CA GLY A 105 4.64 -1.23 0.99
C GLY A 105 3.96 0.11 1.28
N ASP A 106 4.62 0.95 2.09
CA ASP A 106 4.12 2.22 2.63
C ASP A 106 2.84 2.06 3.47
N PHE A 107 3.05 1.53 4.66
CA PHE A 107 1.99 1.30 5.65
C PHE A 107 1.73 2.54 6.51
N GLY A 108 2.25 3.71 6.17
CA GLY A 108 2.14 4.92 7.00
C GLY A 108 0.68 5.29 7.32
N LEU A 109 -0.22 5.00 6.39
CA LEU A 109 -1.66 5.25 6.49
C LEU A 109 -2.47 4.01 6.88
N CYS A 110 -1.84 2.87 7.13
CA CYS A 110 -2.55 1.64 7.50
C CYS A 110 -3.21 1.78 8.89
N GLU A 111 -4.46 1.33 9.01
CA GLU A 111 -5.25 1.44 10.25
C GLU A 111 -6.11 0.19 10.50
N PHE A 112 -6.41 -0.08 11.77
CA PHE A 112 -7.29 -1.17 12.17
C PHE A 112 -8.76 -0.74 12.07
N GLY A 113 -9.62 -1.59 11.52
CA GLY A 113 -11.06 -1.35 11.40
C GLY A 113 -11.52 -1.15 9.95
N SER A 114 -12.83 -0.93 9.77
CA SER A 114 -13.44 -0.88 8.43
C SER A 114 -13.27 0.48 7.73
N VAL A 115 -13.32 0.46 6.39
CA VAL A 115 -13.29 1.66 5.54
C VAL A 115 -14.34 2.70 5.95
N ILE A 116 -15.50 2.25 6.44
CA ILE A 116 -16.62 3.10 6.88
C ILE A 116 -16.33 3.76 8.23
N ALA A 117 -15.67 3.07 9.16
CA ALA A 117 -15.21 3.67 10.41
C ALA A 117 -14.06 4.67 10.16
N ALA A 118 -13.19 4.37 9.18
CA ALA A 118 -12.11 5.26 8.74
C ALA A 118 -12.61 6.48 7.94
N ALA A 119 -13.81 6.43 7.35
CA ALA A 119 -14.44 7.55 6.62
C ALA A 119 -14.90 8.71 7.53
N GLY A 120 -14.82 8.54 8.86
CA GLY A 120 -14.91 9.63 9.83
C GLY A 120 -13.62 10.45 9.98
N GLY A 121 -12.49 9.91 9.52
CA GLY A 121 -11.21 10.60 9.42
C GLY A 121 -11.06 11.28 8.06
N ASP A 122 -10.39 12.42 8.02
CA ASP A 122 -10.13 13.22 6.81
C ASP A 122 -9.75 12.35 5.61
N ALA A 123 -10.16 12.76 4.41
CA ALA A 123 -10.00 11.99 3.18
C ALA A 123 -8.51 11.66 2.86
N VAL A 124 -8.02 10.53 3.36
CA VAL A 124 -6.63 10.06 3.24
C VAL A 124 -6.40 9.36 1.88
N GLY A 125 -5.18 9.44 1.35
CA GLY A 125 -4.76 8.77 0.10
C GLY A 125 -4.80 9.68 -1.14
N PRO A 126 -4.13 9.31 -2.25
CA PRO A 126 -4.08 10.08 -3.48
C PRO A 126 -5.45 10.08 -4.16
N LYS A 127 -5.88 11.25 -4.63
CA LYS A 127 -7.22 11.47 -5.21
C LYS A 127 -7.54 10.51 -6.37
N SER A 128 -6.58 10.20 -7.22
CA SER A 128 -6.78 9.36 -8.42
C SER A 128 -7.02 7.87 -8.11
N TYR A 129 -6.68 7.40 -6.91
CA TYR A 129 -6.81 6.00 -6.48
C TYR A 129 -7.81 5.82 -5.33
N LYS A 130 -8.59 6.86 -5.02
CA LYS A 130 -9.65 6.78 -4.02
C LYS A 130 -10.89 6.10 -4.57
N ALA A 131 -11.47 5.23 -3.74
CA ALA A 131 -12.77 4.64 -3.98
C ALA A 131 -13.88 5.72 -4.04
N PRO A 132 -14.92 5.57 -4.88
CA PRO A 132 -15.96 6.57 -5.13
C PRO A 132 -16.67 7.06 -3.87
N GLU A 133 -16.92 6.18 -2.90
CA GLU A 133 -17.53 6.49 -1.61
C GLU A 133 -16.70 7.43 -0.73
N LEU A 134 -15.40 7.56 -1.01
CA LEU A 134 -14.49 8.49 -0.33
C LEU A 134 -14.43 9.87 -1.00
N HIS A 135 -14.96 10.01 -2.22
CA HIS A 135 -15.14 11.30 -2.89
C HIS A 135 -16.46 11.89 -2.41
N ARG A 136 -16.39 12.83 -1.48
CA ARG A 136 -17.58 13.54 -0.98
C ARG A 136 -18.25 14.34 -2.10
N ASP A 137 -19.31 13.76 -2.67
CA ASP A 137 -20.39 14.43 -3.41
C ASP A 137 -21.73 13.72 -3.20
N HIS A 138 -22.04 13.31 -1.96
CA HIS A 138 -23.40 12.96 -1.57
C HIS A 138 -23.84 13.79 -0.36
N PRO A 139 -24.92 14.58 -0.46
CA PRO A 139 -25.47 15.29 0.68
C PRO A 139 -25.90 14.24 1.70
N ARG A 140 -25.43 14.42 2.95
CA ARG A 140 -25.89 13.61 4.07
C ARG A 140 -27.41 13.77 4.16
N LYS A 141 -28.17 12.72 3.87
CA LYS A 141 -29.54 12.62 4.36
C LYS A 141 -29.41 12.54 5.88
N GLY A 142 -29.67 13.67 6.54
CA GLY A 142 -29.76 13.74 7.98
C GLY A 142 -30.77 12.71 8.47
N CYS A 143 -30.37 11.93 9.46
CA CYS A 143 -31.30 11.33 10.39
C CYS A 143 -31.63 12.37 11.47
#